data_AF-A0A2J6J4V3-F1
#
_entry.id   AF-A0A2J6J4V3-F1
#
_cell.length_a   1.000
_cell.length_b   1.000
_cell.length_c   1.000
_cell.angle_alpha   90.00
_cell.angle_beta   90.00
_cell.angle_gamma   90.00
#
_symmetry.space_group_name_H-M   'P 1'
#
loop_
_entity.id
_entity.type
_entity.pdbx_description
1 polymer ?
#
loop_
_entity_poly.entity_id
_entity_poly.type
_entity_poly.pdbx_seq_one_letter_code
_entity_poly.pdbx_strand_id
1 'polypeptide(L)'
;MGAPLRSEPYIEINDILDSSARTLLNFPGGERSAQRLSELRELGVEGIELCGPERVSGMAVLGKGYCGLLVSGRWQKKTVAIKIRRSDSTHQNLLSEAERQRHANLLEVGPQLYAHSSNILVMERLRGKSIHRWLTEDTLPAQTVKRVLRSLLEQARSLDRGGLDHGALRCVAEHAFVDGQRVTLIDFSNASTHRRAANLTTLVPGLFWGTQLADQLARHIPLPDREELTELLRRYKQEGSEDQFLEILQKIDAGNVQAQGSTASTLR
;
A
#
# COMPACT_ATOMS: atom_id res chain seq x y z
N MET A 1 -4.61 33.22 23.91
CA MET A 1 -4.81 31.76 23.87
C MET A 1 -6.08 31.49 23.09
N GLY A 2 -5.98 31.25 21.79
CA GLY A 2 -7.14 30.91 20.96
C GLY A 2 -7.45 29.43 21.11
N ALA A 3 -8.66 29.09 21.55
CA ALA A 3 -9.14 27.72 21.52
C ALA A 3 -9.06 27.18 20.07
N PRO A 4 -8.62 25.93 19.84
CA PRO A 4 -8.66 25.38 18.51
C PRO A 4 -10.12 25.23 18.08
N LEU A 5 -10.46 25.88 16.97
CA LEU A 5 -11.70 25.66 16.22
C LEU A 5 -11.88 24.15 16.04
N ARG A 6 -12.85 23.55 16.73
CA ARG A 6 -13.27 22.18 16.48
C ARG A 6 -13.94 22.18 15.11
N SER A 7 -13.18 21.91 14.05
CA SER A 7 -13.74 21.55 12.76
C SER A 7 -14.57 20.29 12.96
N GLU A 8 -15.85 20.29 12.59
CA GLU A 8 -16.64 19.08 12.63
C GLU A 8 -15.92 17.99 11.81
N PRO A 9 -15.41 16.93 12.46
CA PRO A 9 -14.50 15.98 11.83
C PRO A 9 -15.25 15.05 10.86
N TYR A 10 -16.58 15.12 10.84
CA TYR A 10 -17.46 14.25 10.08
C TYR A 10 -18.55 15.09 9.40
N ILE A 11 -18.81 14.80 8.13
CA ILE A 11 -19.82 15.47 7.31
C ILE A 11 -20.76 14.38 6.81
N GLU A 12 -22.03 14.46 7.21
CA GLU A 12 -23.09 13.57 6.76
C GLU A 12 -23.26 13.66 5.25
N ILE A 13 -23.63 12.56 4.60
CA ILE A 13 -23.74 12.46 3.13
C ILE A 13 -24.65 13.56 2.55
N ASN A 14 -25.69 13.98 3.26
CA ASN A 14 -26.63 14.98 2.78
C ASN A 14 -26.08 16.42 2.83
N ASP A 15 -25.08 16.67 3.67
CA ASP A 15 -24.51 18.00 3.89
C ASP A 15 -23.24 18.24 3.07
N ILE A 16 -22.78 17.24 2.28
CA ILE A 16 -21.52 17.33 1.52
C ILE A 16 -21.54 18.46 0.48
N LEU A 17 -22.65 18.70 -0.23
CA LEU A 17 -22.71 19.74 -1.26
C LEU A 17 -22.79 21.15 -0.69
N ASP A 18 -23.37 21.27 0.50
CA ASP A 18 -23.56 22.55 1.20
C ASP A 18 -22.35 22.90 2.09
N SER A 19 -21.35 22.02 2.16
CA SER A 19 -20.11 22.21 2.90
C SER A 19 -18.89 22.31 1.98
N SER A 20 -17.74 22.67 2.57
CA SER A 20 -16.46 22.74 1.85
C SER A 20 -16.02 21.39 1.26
N ALA A 21 -16.56 20.27 1.78
CA ALA A 21 -16.31 18.92 1.29
C ALA A 21 -16.69 18.70 -0.18
N ARG A 22 -17.62 19.49 -0.72
CA ARG A 22 -17.94 19.50 -2.16
C ARG A 22 -16.68 19.60 -3.03
N THR A 23 -15.67 20.33 -2.57
CA THR A 23 -14.41 20.50 -3.31
C THR A 23 -13.59 19.20 -3.38
N LEU A 24 -13.69 18.30 -2.39
CA LEU A 24 -13.05 16.98 -2.42
C LEU A 24 -13.67 16.11 -3.51
N LEU A 25 -15.01 16.14 -3.64
CA LEU A 25 -15.72 15.43 -4.70
C LEU A 25 -15.41 16.00 -6.08
N ASN A 26 -14.96 17.24 -6.19
CA ASN A 26 -14.57 17.86 -7.45
C ASN A 26 -13.06 17.84 -7.71
N PHE A 27 -12.23 17.30 -6.81
CA PHE A 27 -10.79 17.49 -6.86
C PHE A 27 -10.13 17.01 -8.18
N PRO A 28 -9.18 17.78 -8.78
CA PRO A 28 -8.73 19.11 -8.36
C PRO A 28 -9.61 20.30 -8.81
N GLY A 29 -10.63 20.07 -9.64
CA GLY A 29 -11.60 21.09 -10.08
C GLY A 29 -12.72 20.53 -10.97
N GLY A 30 -13.64 21.39 -11.41
CA GLY A 30 -14.78 21.01 -12.25
C GLY A 30 -16.08 20.79 -11.47
N GLU A 31 -17.12 20.31 -12.15
CA GLU A 31 -18.49 20.23 -11.61
C GLU A 31 -19.08 18.82 -11.71
N ARG A 32 -18.53 17.88 -10.94
CA ARG A 32 -18.99 16.47 -10.91
C ARG A 32 -19.52 16.03 -9.54
N SER A 33 -19.59 16.94 -8.58
CA SER A 33 -19.93 16.65 -7.19
C SER A 33 -21.34 16.09 -7.02
N ALA A 34 -22.33 16.54 -7.79
CA ALA A 34 -23.69 15.98 -7.74
C ALA A 34 -23.71 14.49 -8.18
N GLN A 35 -23.07 14.17 -9.31
CA GLN A 35 -22.95 12.79 -9.79
C GLN A 35 -22.23 11.90 -8.77
N ARG A 36 -21.06 12.36 -8.28
CA ARG A 36 -20.25 11.60 -7.33
C ARG A 36 -20.96 11.43 -5.99
N LEU A 37 -21.79 12.39 -5.57
CA LEU A 37 -22.63 12.23 -4.39
C LEU A 37 -23.72 11.16 -4.60
N SER A 38 -24.34 11.12 -5.78
CA SER A 38 -25.28 10.04 -6.13
C SER A 38 -24.59 8.68 -6.02
N GLU A 39 -23.40 8.55 -6.60
CA GLU A 39 -22.61 7.32 -6.50
C GLU A 39 -22.28 6.95 -5.04
N LEU A 40 -21.87 7.91 -4.20
CA LEU A 40 -21.65 7.65 -2.77
C LEU A 40 -22.91 7.12 -2.07
N ARG A 41 -24.07 7.71 -2.35
CA ARG A 41 -25.36 7.28 -1.78
C ARG A 41 -25.76 5.89 -2.25
N GLU A 42 -25.64 5.61 -3.54
CA GLU A 42 -25.94 4.31 -4.14
C GLU A 42 -25.03 3.22 -3.56
N LEU A 43 -23.77 3.55 -3.27
CA LEU A 43 -22.84 2.65 -2.61
C LEU A 43 -23.13 2.50 -1.10
N GLY A 44 -24.01 3.30 -0.50
CA GLY A 44 -24.36 3.24 0.92
C GLY A 44 -23.38 3.95 1.85
N VAL A 45 -22.62 4.94 1.34
CA VAL A 45 -21.77 5.79 2.16
C VAL A 45 -22.64 6.75 2.97
N GLU A 46 -22.41 6.78 4.28
CA GLU A 46 -23.17 7.57 5.25
C GLU A 46 -22.62 9.00 5.40
N GLY A 47 -21.31 9.18 5.19
CA GLY A 47 -20.64 10.48 5.29
C GLY A 47 -19.12 10.34 5.18
N ILE A 48 -18.43 11.47 5.18
CA ILE A 48 -16.96 11.54 5.09
C ILE A 48 -16.36 12.09 6.39
N GLU A 49 -15.15 11.62 6.71
CA GLU A 49 -14.38 12.08 7.86
C GLU A 49 -13.14 12.86 7.38
N LEU A 50 -13.03 14.12 7.81
CA LEU A 50 -11.92 14.99 7.48
C LEU A 50 -10.72 14.69 8.38
N CYS A 51 -9.98 13.65 8.04
CA CYS A 51 -8.78 13.22 8.77
C CYS A 51 -7.72 12.63 7.84
N GLY A 52 -6.50 12.55 8.36
CA GLY A 52 -5.36 11.96 7.67
C GLY A 52 -4.15 12.90 7.63
N PRO A 53 -3.02 12.41 7.08
CA PRO A 53 -1.75 13.11 7.12
C PRO A 53 -1.62 14.22 6.06
N GLU A 54 -2.47 14.22 5.03
CA GLU A 54 -2.40 15.16 3.92
C GLU A 54 -3.48 16.24 4.01
N ARG A 55 -3.24 17.37 3.32
CA ARG A 55 -4.23 18.44 3.17
C ARG A 55 -4.55 18.71 1.70
N VAL A 56 -5.84 18.79 1.40
CA VAL A 56 -6.39 19.16 0.09
C VAL A 56 -7.49 20.18 0.30
N SER A 57 -7.40 21.32 -0.38
CA SER A 57 -8.35 22.44 -0.22
C SER A 57 -8.57 22.85 1.25
N GLY A 58 -7.50 22.81 2.06
CA GLY A 58 -7.54 23.10 3.50
C GLY A 58 -8.04 21.97 4.41
N MET A 59 -8.66 20.92 3.86
CA MET A 59 -9.21 19.78 4.60
C MET A 59 -8.21 18.63 4.72
N ALA A 60 -8.26 17.92 5.85
CA ALA A 60 -7.44 16.73 6.07
C ALA A 60 -7.99 15.52 5.29
N VAL A 61 -7.10 14.80 4.61
CA VAL A 61 -7.42 13.62 3.79
C VAL A 61 -6.40 12.50 4.03
N LEU A 62 -6.76 11.27 3.69
CA LEU A 62 -5.88 10.10 3.89
C LEU A 62 -4.69 10.12 2.95
N GLY A 63 -4.87 10.61 1.73
CA GLY A 63 -3.79 10.80 0.77
C GLY A 63 -4.31 11.22 -0.60
N LYS A 64 -3.39 11.53 -1.50
CA LYS A 64 -3.71 11.77 -2.92
C LYS A 64 -2.76 10.99 -3.82
N GLY A 65 -3.31 10.35 -4.83
CA GLY A 65 -2.55 9.63 -5.86
C GLY A 65 -2.72 10.24 -7.23
N TYR A 66 -2.13 9.59 -8.23
CA TYR A 66 -2.21 10.00 -9.63
C TYR A 66 -3.66 9.92 -10.17
N CYS A 67 -4.42 8.90 -9.81
CA CYS A 67 -5.78 8.68 -10.33
C CYS A 67 -6.90 9.10 -9.36
N GLY A 68 -6.61 9.36 -8.09
CA GLY A 68 -7.65 9.54 -7.08
C GLY A 68 -7.22 10.31 -5.83
N LEU A 69 -8.21 10.85 -5.14
CA LEU A 69 -8.12 11.39 -3.78
C LEU A 69 -8.65 10.32 -2.81
N LEU A 70 -7.95 10.09 -1.71
CA LEU A 70 -8.37 9.13 -0.69
C LEU A 70 -8.86 9.88 0.56
N VAL A 71 -10.11 9.68 0.94
CA VAL A 71 -10.73 10.27 2.13
C VAL A 71 -11.20 9.17 3.09
N SER A 72 -11.32 9.48 4.37
CA SER A 72 -11.99 8.57 5.32
C SER A 72 -13.50 8.79 5.22
N GLY A 73 -14.28 7.76 5.55
CA GLY A 73 -15.73 7.89 5.65
C GLY A 73 -16.36 6.73 6.40
N ARG A 74 -17.70 6.76 6.46
CA ARG A 74 -18.50 5.72 7.12
C ARG A 74 -19.37 5.00 6.10
N TRP A 75 -19.33 3.68 6.12
CA TRP A 75 -20.09 2.80 5.24
C TRP A 75 -20.58 1.58 6.03
N GLN A 76 -21.89 1.38 6.11
CA GLN A 76 -22.50 0.30 6.91
C GLN A 76 -21.94 0.23 8.34
N LYS A 77 -21.86 1.38 9.02
CA LYS A 77 -21.26 1.56 10.36
C LYS A 77 -19.77 1.20 10.47
N LYS A 78 -19.07 0.91 9.37
CA LYS A 78 -17.62 0.69 9.33
C LYS A 78 -16.91 1.97 8.90
N THR A 79 -15.77 2.24 9.52
CA THR A 79 -14.84 3.25 9.02
C THR A 79 -14.10 2.68 7.81
N VAL A 80 -14.16 3.40 6.69
CA VAL A 80 -13.64 2.96 5.38
C VAL A 80 -12.75 4.03 4.76
N ALA A 81 -11.91 3.60 3.81
CA ALA A 81 -11.23 4.50 2.90
C ALA A 81 -12.05 4.61 1.61
N ILE A 82 -12.26 5.83 1.15
CA ILE A 82 -13.04 6.15 -0.05
C ILE A 82 -12.09 6.79 -1.05
N LYS A 83 -11.81 6.07 -2.15
CA LYS A 83 -11.04 6.60 -3.27
C LYS A 83 -12.00 7.28 -4.23
N ILE A 84 -11.85 8.58 -4.42
CA ILE A 84 -12.60 9.38 -5.39
C ILE A 84 -11.71 9.65 -6.58
N ARG A 85 -12.14 9.28 -7.79
CA ARG A 85 -11.40 9.55 -9.02
C ARG A 85 -11.13 11.03 -9.17
N ARG A 86 -9.92 11.43 -9.53
CA ARG A 86 -9.64 12.84 -9.84
C ARG A 86 -10.37 13.27 -11.11
N SER A 87 -10.79 14.53 -11.20
CA SER A 87 -11.49 15.04 -12.39
C SER A 87 -10.57 15.16 -13.61
N ASP A 88 -9.26 15.34 -13.38
CA ASP A 88 -8.19 15.42 -14.39
C ASP A 88 -7.50 14.08 -14.66
N SER A 89 -8.02 12.96 -14.11
CA SER A 89 -7.46 11.64 -14.38
C SER A 89 -7.61 11.27 -15.85
N THR A 90 -6.54 10.74 -16.45
CA THR A 90 -6.53 10.17 -17.80
C THR A 90 -7.37 8.89 -17.91
N HIS A 91 -7.66 8.23 -16.77
CA HIS A 91 -8.51 7.05 -16.73
C HIS A 91 -9.99 7.45 -16.77
N GLN A 92 -10.75 6.83 -17.67
CA GLN A 92 -12.17 7.12 -17.87
C GLN A 92 -13.08 6.70 -16.70
N ASN A 93 -12.67 5.72 -15.90
CA ASN A 93 -13.34 5.26 -14.69
C ASN A 93 -12.38 4.45 -13.79
N LEU A 94 -12.85 4.01 -12.62
CA LEU A 94 -12.11 3.16 -11.66
C LEU A 94 -12.46 1.67 -11.76
N LEU A 95 -13.25 1.24 -12.76
CA LEU A 95 -13.78 -0.14 -12.82
C LEU A 95 -12.66 -1.17 -12.96
N SER A 96 -11.68 -0.93 -13.85
CA SER A 96 -10.54 -1.84 -13.98
C SER A 96 -9.66 -1.88 -12.73
N GLU A 97 -9.58 -0.79 -11.97
CA GLU A 97 -8.88 -0.80 -10.69
C GLU A 97 -9.65 -1.64 -9.65
N ALA A 98 -10.97 -1.52 -9.62
CA ALA A 98 -11.83 -2.34 -8.76
C ALA A 98 -11.70 -3.84 -9.09
N GLU A 99 -11.68 -4.21 -10.37
CA GLU A 99 -11.48 -5.59 -10.81
C GLU A 99 -10.14 -6.15 -10.36
N ARG A 100 -9.06 -5.37 -10.51
CA ARG A 100 -7.71 -5.76 -10.07
C ARG A 100 -7.63 -5.89 -8.55
N GLN A 101 -8.23 -4.98 -7.81
CA GLN A 101 -8.31 -5.06 -6.35
C GLN A 101 -9.12 -6.28 -5.89
N ARG A 102 -10.24 -6.60 -6.55
CA ARG A 102 -11.03 -7.81 -6.27
C ARG A 102 -10.22 -9.08 -6.53
N HIS A 103 -9.48 -9.12 -7.64
CA HIS A 103 -8.61 -10.25 -7.94
C HIS A 103 -7.53 -10.39 -6.86
N ALA A 104 -6.90 -9.30 -6.43
CA ALA A 104 -5.96 -9.33 -5.31
C ALA A 104 -6.60 -9.84 -4.00
N ASN A 105 -7.83 -9.41 -3.68
CA ASN A 105 -8.54 -9.86 -2.48
C ASN A 105 -8.88 -11.36 -2.51
N LEU A 106 -9.17 -11.94 -3.69
CA LEU A 106 -9.35 -13.40 -3.84
C LEU A 106 -8.06 -14.18 -3.53
N LEU A 107 -6.92 -13.52 -3.66
CA LEU A 107 -5.60 -14.06 -3.30
C LEU A 107 -5.20 -13.68 -1.87
N GLU A 108 -6.13 -13.14 -1.08
CA GLU A 108 -5.93 -12.64 0.28
C GLU A 108 -4.89 -11.51 0.38
N VAL A 109 -4.74 -10.74 -0.70
CA VAL A 109 -3.81 -9.61 -0.78
C VAL A 109 -4.55 -8.27 -0.89
N GLY A 110 -4.00 -7.29 -0.18
CA GLY A 110 -4.41 -5.89 -0.24
C GLY A 110 -5.65 -5.53 0.57
N PRO A 111 -6.04 -4.24 0.58
CA PRO A 111 -7.22 -3.78 1.30
C PRO A 111 -8.49 -4.44 0.76
N GLN A 112 -9.39 -4.88 1.63
CA GLN A 112 -10.66 -5.44 1.19
C GLN A 112 -11.50 -4.38 0.44
N LEU A 113 -11.86 -4.63 -0.82
CA LEU A 113 -12.82 -3.81 -1.55
C LEU A 113 -14.23 -4.20 -1.09
N TYR A 114 -15.02 -3.20 -0.70
CA TYR A 114 -16.40 -3.38 -0.25
C TYR A 114 -17.41 -3.05 -1.34
N ALA A 115 -17.23 -1.90 -2.01
CA ALA A 115 -18.14 -1.43 -3.05
C ALA A 115 -17.39 -0.54 -4.05
N HIS A 116 -17.92 -0.39 -5.26
CA HIS A 116 -17.36 0.53 -6.25
C HIS A 116 -18.38 1.01 -7.27
N SER A 117 -18.04 2.13 -7.91
CA SER A 117 -18.71 2.73 -9.05
C SER A 117 -17.66 3.23 -10.05
N SER A 118 -18.11 3.90 -11.12
CA SER A 118 -17.22 4.48 -12.13
C SER A 118 -16.24 5.53 -11.55
N ASN A 119 -16.60 6.24 -10.47
CA ASN A 119 -15.73 7.26 -9.87
C ASN A 119 -15.28 6.95 -8.44
N ILE A 120 -15.76 5.87 -7.81
CA ILE A 120 -15.58 5.67 -6.37
C ILE A 120 -15.20 4.23 -6.06
N LEU A 121 -14.20 4.04 -5.21
CA LEU A 121 -13.92 2.77 -4.55
C LEU A 121 -14.12 2.94 -3.04
N VAL A 122 -14.89 2.05 -2.43
CA VAL A 122 -15.04 1.94 -0.97
C VAL A 122 -14.28 0.70 -0.52
N MET A 123 -13.27 0.88 0.32
CA MET A 123 -12.35 -0.19 0.71
C MET A 123 -11.95 -0.10 2.18
N GLU A 124 -11.28 -1.15 2.67
CA GLU A 124 -10.69 -1.20 4.01
C GLU A 124 -9.83 0.04 4.28
N ARG A 125 -10.10 0.72 5.40
CA ARG A 125 -9.22 1.77 5.90
C ARG A 125 -8.05 1.13 6.62
N LEU A 126 -6.89 1.15 5.99
CA LEU A 126 -5.65 0.76 6.66
C LEU A 126 -5.31 1.74 7.78
N ARG A 127 -4.90 1.18 8.91
CA ARG A 127 -4.23 1.90 9.99
C ARG A 127 -2.73 1.69 9.82
N GLY A 128 -1.90 2.51 10.47
CA GLY A 128 -0.45 2.38 10.38
C GLY A 128 0.21 3.34 9.40
N LYS A 129 1.37 2.95 8.88
CA LYS A 129 2.26 3.81 8.09
C LYS A 129 2.84 3.03 6.91
N SER A 130 3.35 3.72 5.90
CA SER A 130 4.16 3.09 4.86
C SER A 130 5.39 2.40 5.46
N ILE A 131 5.85 1.32 4.83
CA ILE A 131 6.98 0.50 5.33
C ILE A 131 8.25 1.33 5.54
N HIS A 132 8.52 2.31 4.66
CA HIS A 132 9.68 3.18 4.81
C HIS A 132 9.60 4.08 6.05
N ARG A 133 8.40 4.53 6.44
CA ARG A 133 8.21 5.29 7.68
C ARG A 133 8.27 4.37 8.88
N TRP A 134 7.66 3.20 8.79
CA TRP A 134 7.70 2.22 9.87
C TRP A 134 9.15 1.86 10.24
N LEU A 135 10.04 1.63 9.27
CA LEU A 135 11.45 1.32 9.51
C LEU A 135 12.31 2.50 10.02
N THR A 136 11.73 3.70 10.15
CA THR A 136 12.40 4.84 10.83
C THR A 136 12.28 4.80 12.35
N GLU A 137 11.47 3.89 12.89
CA GLU A 137 11.32 3.73 14.33
C GLU A 137 12.59 3.11 14.93
N ASP A 138 13.17 3.75 15.95
CA ASP A 138 14.51 3.41 16.49
C ASP A 138 14.58 2.03 17.18
N THR A 139 13.43 1.42 17.51
CA THR A 139 13.36 0.25 18.40
C THR A 139 12.48 -0.87 17.84
N LEU A 140 12.66 -1.23 16.57
CA LEU A 140 11.99 -2.39 16.00
C LEU A 140 12.78 -3.68 16.32
N PRO A 141 12.19 -4.67 17.03
CA PRO A 141 12.85 -5.95 17.22
C PRO A 141 13.08 -6.63 15.87
N ALA A 142 14.27 -7.19 15.67
CA ALA A 142 14.64 -7.92 14.45
C ALA A 142 13.59 -8.96 14.03
N GLN A 143 13.02 -9.69 15.01
CA GLN A 143 11.98 -10.68 14.75
C GLN A 143 10.68 -10.08 14.19
N THR A 144 10.33 -8.87 14.60
CA THR A 144 9.16 -8.14 14.08
C THR A 144 9.39 -7.76 12.62
N VAL A 145 10.58 -7.24 12.29
CA VAL A 145 10.98 -6.92 10.90
C VAL A 145 10.95 -8.17 10.03
N LYS A 146 11.54 -9.27 10.48
CA LYS A 146 11.51 -10.54 9.74
C LYS A 146 10.08 -11.06 9.48
N ARG A 147 9.17 -10.95 10.46
CA ARG A 147 7.76 -11.34 10.26
C ARG A 147 7.04 -10.48 9.23
N VAL A 148 7.24 -9.17 9.27
CA VAL A 148 6.68 -8.23 8.28
C VAL A 148 7.22 -8.56 6.88
N LEU A 149 8.54 -8.76 6.75
CA LEU A 149 9.14 -9.13 5.46
C LEU A 149 8.62 -10.46 4.94
N ARG A 150 8.52 -11.49 5.80
CA ARG A 150 7.97 -12.80 5.42
C ARG A 150 6.55 -12.65 4.88
N SER A 151 5.67 -11.96 5.60
CA SER A 151 4.28 -11.74 5.16
C SER A 151 4.21 -10.97 3.84
N LEU A 152 5.11 -10.01 3.61
CA LEU A 152 5.19 -9.27 2.35
C LEU A 152 5.64 -10.16 1.18
N LEU A 153 6.60 -11.07 1.41
CA LEU A 153 7.06 -12.04 0.42
C LEU A 153 5.98 -13.09 0.11
N GLU A 154 5.22 -13.52 1.11
CA GLU A 154 4.06 -14.41 0.96
C GLU A 154 2.95 -13.76 0.12
N GLN A 155 2.66 -12.46 0.34
CA GLN A 155 1.73 -11.72 -0.50
C GLN A 155 2.22 -11.64 -1.96
N ALA A 156 3.50 -11.35 -2.18
CA ALA A 156 4.07 -11.33 -3.54
C ALA A 156 4.01 -12.71 -4.22
N ARG A 157 4.29 -13.80 -3.49
CA ARG A 157 4.12 -15.17 -4.01
C ARG A 157 2.66 -15.49 -4.33
N SER A 158 1.72 -15.05 -3.50
CA SER A 158 0.29 -15.27 -3.73
C SER A 158 -0.17 -14.58 -5.02
N LEU A 159 0.31 -13.36 -5.27
CA LEU A 159 0.10 -12.65 -6.53
C LEU A 159 0.73 -13.38 -7.74
N ASP A 160 1.94 -13.91 -7.59
CA ASP A 160 2.59 -14.71 -8.65
C ASP A 160 1.79 -15.96 -9.01
N ARG A 161 1.36 -16.73 -8.01
CA ARG A 161 0.54 -17.93 -8.20
C ARG A 161 -0.84 -17.61 -8.79
N GLY A 162 -1.41 -16.47 -8.41
CA GLY A 162 -2.67 -15.96 -8.96
C GLY A 162 -2.55 -15.31 -10.34
N GLY A 163 -1.34 -15.20 -10.90
CA GLY A 163 -1.13 -14.59 -12.21
C GLY A 163 -1.45 -13.09 -12.25
N LEU A 164 -1.38 -12.39 -11.12
CA LEU A 164 -1.62 -10.95 -11.02
C LEU A 164 -0.28 -10.22 -10.80
N ASP A 165 0.26 -9.58 -11.85
CA ASP A 165 1.41 -8.70 -11.71
C ASP A 165 0.98 -7.38 -11.08
N HIS A 166 1.55 -6.99 -9.93
CA HIS A 166 1.23 -5.73 -9.25
C HIS A 166 1.74 -4.50 -10.03
N GLY A 167 2.87 -4.65 -10.73
CA GLY A 167 3.45 -3.59 -11.58
C GLY A 167 4.18 -2.44 -10.86
N ALA A 168 4.21 -2.41 -9.52
CA ALA A 168 4.84 -1.31 -8.75
C ALA A 168 5.77 -1.77 -7.61
N LEU A 169 5.99 -3.08 -7.42
CA LEU A 169 6.76 -3.60 -6.27
C LEU A 169 8.25 -3.25 -6.30
N ARG A 170 8.77 -2.71 -7.41
CA ARG A 170 10.13 -2.15 -7.43
C ARG A 170 10.26 -0.96 -6.48
N CYS A 171 9.18 -0.21 -6.27
CA CYS A 171 9.09 0.96 -5.41
C CYS A 171 8.25 0.66 -4.15
N VAL A 172 8.43 -0.52 -3.54
CA VAL A 172 7.58 -1.01 -2.44
C VAL A 172 7.52 -0.08 -1.21
N ALA A 173 8.50 0.83 -1.05
CA ALA A 173 8.57 1.80 0.04
C ALA A 173 7.25 2.59 0.27
N GLU A 174 6.50 2.89 -0.79
CA GLU A 174 5.20 3.59 -0.74
C GLU A 174 3.99 2.66 -0.94
N HIS A 175 4.23 1.41 -1.38
CA HIS A 175 3.18 0.46 -1.75
C HIS A 175 2.96 -0.66 -0.73
N ALA A 176 3.66 -0.62 0.42
CA ALA A 176 3.40 -1.49 1.55
C ALA A 176 3.09 -0.66 2.79
N PHE A 177 1.95 -0.94 3.44
CA PHE A 177 1.54 -0.33 4.70
C PHE A 177 1.68 -1.33 5.84
N VAL A 178 2.20 -0.88 6.99
CA VAL A 178 2.42 -1.69 8.18
C VAL A 178 1.58 -1.15 9.34
N ASP A 179 0.77 -2.03 9.92
CA ASP A 179 -0.02 -1.81 11.14
C ASP A 179 0.37 -2.86 12.20
N GLY A 180 1.22 -2.47 13.14
CA GLY A 180 1.83 -3.40 14.09
C GLY A 180 2.66 -4.47 13.38
N GLN A 181 2.14 -5.69 13.28
CA GLN A 181 2.78 -6.82 12.58
C GLN A 181 2.10 -7.17 11.24
N ARG A 182 0.96 -6.56 10.91
CA ARG A 182 0.29 -6.78 9.63
C ARG A 182 0.90 -5.85 8.59
N VAL A 183 1.32 -6.42 7.47
CA VAL A 183 1.69 -5.68 6.26
C VAL A 183 0.61 -5.85 5.20
N THR A 184 0.35 -4.82 4.41
CA THR A 184 -0.64 -4.85 3.34
C THR A 184 -0.10 -4.12 2.13
N LEU A 185 -0.02 -4.83 1.00
CA LEU A 185 0.26 -4.23 -0.30
C LEU A 185 -0.92 -3.36 -0.75
N ILE A 186 -0.65 -2.17 -1.28
CA ILE A 186 -1.67 -1.23 -1.73
C ILE A 186 -1.40 -0.78 -3.16
N ASP A 187 -2.43 -0.17 -3.76
CA ASP A 187 -2.39 0.44 -5.09
C ASP A 187 -2.22 -0.57 -6.24
N PHE A 188 -3.34 -1.25 -6.56
CA PHE A 188 -3.46 -2.17 -7.71
C PHE A 188 -3.83 -1.45 -9.01
N SER A 189 -3.66 -0.13 -9.08
CA SER A 189 -3.99 0.65 -10.29
C SER A 189 -3.14 0.24 -11.49
N ASN A 190 -1.87 -0.12 -11.26
CA ASN A 190 -0.94 -0.59 -12.30
C ASN A 190 -0.95 -2.10 -12.50
N ALA A 191 -1.75 -2.85 -11.73
CA ALA A 191 -1.70 -4.29 -11.79
C ALA A 191 -2.19 -4.83 -13.15
N SER A 192 -1.83 -6.06 -13.51
CA SER A 192 -2.19 -6.67 -14.79
C SER A 192 -2.18 -8.19 -14.72
N THR A 193 -3.13 -8.80 -15.41
CA THR A 193 -3.17 -10.24 -15.68
C THR A 193 -2.60 -10.60 -17.05
N HIS A 194 -2.23 -9.59 -17.87
CA HIS A 194 -1.63 -9.80 -19.20
C HIS A 194 -0.12 -9.92 -19.14
N ARG A 195 0.53 -9.29 -18.16
CA ARG A 195 1.96 -9.43 -17.93
C ARG A 195 2.23 -10.70 -17.13
N ARG A 196 3.35 -11.36 -17.41
CA ARG A 196 3.83 -12.46 -16.56
C ARG A 196 4.07 -11.93 -15.15
N ALA A 197 3.33 -12.45 -14.17
CA ALA A 197 3.53 -12.12 -12.77
C ALA A 197 4.94 -12.51 -12.33
N ALA A 198 5.64 -11.53 -11.77
CA ALA A 198 7.03 -11.66 -11.32
C ALA A 198 7.26 -10.83 -10.05
N ASN A 199 6.21 -10.73 -9.22
CA ASN A 199 6.10 -9.91 -8.03
C ASN A 199 7.21 -10.21 -7.05
N LEU A 200 7.46 -11.49 -6.72
CA LEU A 200 8.52 -11.85 -5.77
C LEU A 200 9.89 -11.39 -6.29
N THR A 201 10.17 -11.67 -7.56
CA THR A 201 11.45 -11.31 -8.20
C THR A 201 11.64 -9.81 -8.43
N THR A 202 10.56 -9.02 -8.32
CA THR A 202 10.60 -7.55 -8.40
C THR A 202 10.67 -6.91 -7.01
N LEU A 203 9.97 -7.52 -6.03
CA LEU A 203 9.92 -7.08 -4.64
C LEU A 203 11.27 -7.21 -3.94
N VAL A 204 11.91 -8.38 -4.02
CA VAL A 204 13.19 -8.66 -3.33
C VAL A 204 14.29 -7.64 -3.71
N PRO A 205 14.50 -7.31 -5.00
CA PRO A 205 15.35 -6.19 -5.38
C PRO A 205 14.98 -4.86 -4.73
N GLY A 206 13.69 -4.50 -4.73
CA GLY A 206 13.20 -3.25 -4.16
C GLY A 206 13.43 -3.14 -2.65
N LEU A 207 13.43 -4.28 -1.96
CA LEU A 207 13.73 -4.38 -0.53
C LEU A 207 15.23 -4.23 -0.24
N PHE A 208 16.11 -4.85 -1.03
CA PHE A 208 17.50 -5.10 -0.59
C PHE A 208 18.60 -4.46 -1.44
N TRP A 209 18.34 -3.97 -2.65
CA TRP A 209 19.42 -3.59 -3.57
C TRP A 209 19.50 -2.09 -3.83
N GLY A 210 20.39 -1.43 -3.08
CA GLY A 210 20.75 -0.02 -3.32
C GLY A 210 19.57 0.94 -3.22
N THR A 211 18.59 0.60 -2.39
CA THR A 211 17.42 1.44 -2.10
C THR A 211 17.54 2.02 -0.70
N GLN A 212 16.92 3.18 -0.47
CA GLN A 212 16.79 3.74 0.88
C GLN A 212 16.14 2.73 1.84
N LEU A 213 15.23 1.90 1.33
CA LEU A 213 14.58 0.85 2.12
C LEU A 213 15.59 -0.22 2.58
N ALA A 214 16.56 -0.58 1.74
CA ALA A 214 17.64 -1.48 2.09
C ALA A 214 18.50 -0.92 3.23
N ASP A 215 18.87 0.37 3.14
CA ASP A 215 19.62 1.06 4.20
C ASP A 215 18.85 1.09 5.52
N GLN A 216 17.54 1.33 5.45
CA GLN A 216 16.66 1.30 6.62
C GLN A 216 16.57 -0.10 7.23
N LEU A 217 16.44 -1.15 6.41
CA LEU A 217 16.39 -2.54 6.85
C LEU A 217 17.71 -2.99 7.51
N ALA A 218 18.85 -2.56 6.97
CA ALA A 218 20.18 -2.90 7.48
C ALA A 218 20.41 -2.44 8.93
N ARG A 219 19.67 -1.45 9.41
CA ARG A 219 19.70 -1.00 10.81
C ARG A 219 19.05 -1.98 11.78
N HIS A 220 18.16 -2.85 11.30
CA HIS A 220 17.35 -3.75 12.12
C HIS A 220 17.70 -5.22 11.93
N ILE A 221 18.14 -5.61 10.73
CA ILE A 221 18.48 -6.99 10.38
C ILE A 221 19.71 -7.04 9.45
N PRO A 222 20.52 -8.12 9.49
CA PRO A 222 21.53 -8.35 8.46
C PRO A 222 20.85 -8.58 7.10
N LEU A 223 21.32 -7.88 6.06
CA LEU A 223 20.81 -8.06 4.71
C LEU A 223 21.32 -9.38 4.10
N PRO A 224 20.54 -10.05 3.24
CA PRO A 224 20.96 -11.27 2.58
C PRO A 224 22.09 -11.01 1.56
N ASP A 225 22.90 -12.04 1.29
CA ASP A 225 23.88 -11.98 0.22
C ASP A 225 23.20 -11.79 -1.16
N ARG A 226 23.71 -10.84 -1.94
CA ARG A 226 23.09 -10.44 -3.20
C ARG A 226 23.26 -11.49 -4.29
N GLU A 227 24.45 -12.05 -4.45
CA GLU A 227 24.74 -13.00 -5.53
C GLU A 227 23.95 -14.29 -5.32
N GLU A 228 23.98 -14.83 -4.10
CA GLU A 228 23.24 -16.03 -3.74
C GLU A 228 21.73 -15.83 -3.92
N LEU A 229 21.17 -14.74 -3.38
CA LEU A 229 19.74 -14.49 -3.49
C LEU A 229 19.30 -14.23 -4.94
N THR A 230 20.14 -13.62 -5.75
CA THR A 230 19.86 -13.44 -7.20
C THR A 230 19.71 -14.78 -7.91
N GLU A 231 20.55 -15.76 -7.58
CA GLU A 231 20.46 -17.09 -8.18
C GLU A 231 19.20 -17.85 -7.74
N LEU A 232 18.81 -17.73 -6.47
CA LEU A 232 17.54 -18.29 -5.98
C LEU A 232 16.34 -17.70 -6.74
N LEU A 233 16.33 -16.37 -6.93
CA LEU A 233 15.26 -15.68 -7.66
C LEU A 233 15.19 -16.09 -9.13
N ARG A 234 16.33 -16.36 -9.78
CA ARG A 234 16.36 -16.84 -11.17
C ARG A 234 15.71 -18.21 -11.29
N ARG A 235 16.04 -19.14 -10.39
CA ARG A 235 15.40 -20.47 -10.33
C ARG A 235 13.90 -20.36 -10.06
N TYR A 236 13.51 -19.58 -9.06
CA TYR A 236 12.09 -19.31 -8.76
C TYR A 236 11.34 -18.73 -9.96
N LYS A 237 11.94 -17.82 -10.73
CA LYS A 237 11.28 -17.22 -11.90
C LYS A 237 10.90 -18.25 -12.97
N GLN A 238 11.63 -19.35 -13.07
CA GLN A 238 11.41 -20.39 -14.08
C GLN A 238 10.27 -21.33 -13.68
N GLU A 239 10.31 -21.86 -12.45
CA GLU A 239 9.41 -22.93 -11.99
C GLU A 239 8.39 -22.47 -10.93
N GLY A 240 8.77 -21.53 -10.06
CA GLY A 240 7.88 -20.95 -9.03
C GLY A 240 7.48 -21.94 -7.93
N SER A 241 8.31 -22.95 -7.64
CA SER A 241 7.96 -24.02 -6.72
C SER A 241 7.94 -23.57 -5.25
N GLU A 242 7.28 -24.36 -4.40
CA GLU A 242 7.25 -24.11 -2.96
C GLU A 242 8.62 -24.21 -2.31
N ASP A 243 9.39 -25.24 -2.66
CA ASP A 243 10.74 -25.43 -2.13
C ASP A 243 11.67 -24.25 -2.47
N GLN A 244 11.59 -23.74 -3.70
CA GLN A 244 12.36 -22.56 -4.13
C GLN A 244 11.97 -21.31 -3.32
N PHE A 245 10.69 -21.14 -3.03
CA PHE A 245 10.25 -20.04 -2.18
C PHE A 245 10.73 -20.18 -0.74
N LEU A 246 10.67 -21.39 -0.18
CA LEU A 246 11.16 -21.65 1.18
C LEU A 246 12.67 -21.43 1.28
N GLU A 247 13.44 -21.81 0.26
CA GLU A 247 14.87 -21.53 0.17
C GLU A 247 15.16 -20.01 0.17
N ILE A 248 14.38 -19.23 -0.59
CA ILE A 248 14.44 -17.75 -0.57
C ILE A 248 14.16 -17.20 0.84
N LEU A 249 13.10 -17.66 1.50
CA LEU A 249 12.75 -17.22 2.86
C LEU A 249 13.86 -17.55 3.85
N GLN A 250 14.40 -18.76 3.81
CA GLN A 250 15.50 -19.18 4.69
C GLN A 250 16.74 -18.30 4.49
N LYS A 251 17.09 -17.99 3.24
CA LYS A 251 18.23 -17.13 2.95
C LYS A 251 18.04 -15.70 3.45
N ILE A 252 16.83 -15.14 3.31
CA ILE A 252 16.48 -13.82 3.83
C ILE A 252 16.48 -13.80 5.36
N ASP A 253 15.96 -14.85 6.01
CA ASP A 253 15.92 -14.96 7.46
C ASP A 253 17.31 -15.15 8.09
N ALA A 254 18.20 -15.88 7.43
CA ALA A 254 19.58 -16.08 7.89
C ALA A 254 20.38 -14.76 7.83
N GLY A 255 20.19 -13.97 6.76
CA GLY A 255 20.99 -12.78 6.47
C GLY A 255 22.48 -13.10 6.23
N ASN A 256 23.28 -12.08 5.90
CA ASN A 256 24.72 -12.25 5.75
C ASN A 256 25.43 -12.10 7.11
N VAL A 257 25.62 -13.22 7.81
CA VAL A 257 26.32 -13.26 9.11
C VAL A 257 27.84 -13.08 8.96
N GLN A 258 28.40 -13.20 7.75
CA GLN A 258 29.85 -13.22 7.53
C GLN A 258 30.51 -11.82 7.42
N ALA A 259 29.75 -10.72 7.45
CA ALA A 259 30.30 -9.37 7.25
C ALA A 259 30.66 -8.59 8.53
N GLN A 260 30.45 -9.14 9.74
CA GLN A 260 30.74 -8.45 11.01
C GLN A 260 32.09 -8.84 11.67
N GLY A 261 32.96 -9.57 10.97
CA GLY A 261 34.20 -10.13 11.55
C GLY A 261 35.53 -9.46 11.16
N SER A 262 35.56 -8.36 10.39
CA SER A 262 36.83 -7.86 9.80
C SER A 262 37.14 -6.38 10.03
N THR A 263 36.85 -5.84 11.22
CA THR A 263 37.40 -4.54 11.66
C THR A 263 37.90 -4.60 13.10
N ALA A 264 38.77 -5.56 13.40
CA ALA A 264 39.59 -5.53 14.61
C ALA A 264 40.91 -6.28 14.38
N SER A 265 41.88 -5.60 13.76
CA SER A 265 43.32 -5.81 13.99
C SER A 265 44.09 -5.06 12.91
N THR A 266 44.60 -3.88 13.23
CA THR A 266 45.98 -3.44 12.94
C THR A 266 46.14 -2.07 13.58
N LEU A 267 46.64 -2.04 14.81
CA LEU A 267 47.42 -0.95 15.39
C LEU A 267 48.21 -1.57 16.55
N ARG A 268 49.40 -2.06 16.21
CA ARG A 268 50.56 -2.06 17.09
C ARG A 268 51.53 -1.04 16.52
#